data_AF-A0A8X7P2A8-F1
#
_entry.id   AF-A0A8X7P2A8-F1
#
_cell.length_a   1.000
_cell.length_b   1.000
_cell.length_c   1.000
_cell.angle_alpha   90.00
_cell.angle_beta   90.00
_cell.angle_gamma   90.00
#
_symmetry.space_group_name_H-M   'P 1'
#
loop_
_entity.id
_entity.type
_entity.pdbx_description
1 polymer ?
#
loop_
_entity_poly.entity_id
_entity_poly.type
_entity_poly.pdbx_seq_one_letter_code
_entity_poly.pdbx_strand_id
1 'polypeptide(L)'
;MAVSFHTRSNSVPSLQHPQAAYVDEQLTRLRSSEAVSSSSSSFIYKRLSNLQDLYDSLDKMIRLSITNQALSQDQIEKLIDGSLMILDLCNVAKDALSQMKEGLKDIQSILRRKRGDLSAEVKKYLTTRKSLKKSFQKVLKNLKVGQNKEITDRSLVVFGETEDVTKALFESLFSFMSGTKACGKWSLVSKLMSQNKATCEAEANEFTRVDSVFQSEKSLKMEDVQMLESCIQDLEDGIESLSKSMIKYRVSLLNIL
;
A
#
# COMPACT_ATOMS: atom_id res chain seq x y z
N MET A 1 2.76 7.77 71.89
CA MET A 1 3.56 7.87 70.66
C MET A 1 2.79 7.15 69.55
N ALA A 2 2.24 7.89 68.59
CA ALA A 2 1.51 7.30 67.47
C ALA A 2 2.49 7.06 66.31
N VAL A 3 2.52 5.82 65.82
CA VAL A 3 3.41 5.41 64.72
C VAL A 3 2.75 5.87 63.41
N SER A 4 3.38 6.84 62.77
CA SER A 4 3.01 7.32 61.44
C SER A 4 3.34 6.26 60.40
N PHE A 5 2.33 5.71 59.73
CA PHE A 5 2.52 4.84 58.57
C PHE A 5 2.59 5.70 57.31
N HIS A 6 3.77 5.74 56.69
CA HIS A 6 3.95 6.34 55.37
C HIS A 6 3.28 5.46 54.31
N THR A 7 2.11 5.88 53.83
CA THR A 7 1.49 5.32 52.64
C THR A 7 2.38 5.65 51.44
N ARG A 8 3.10 4.65 50.89
CA ARG A 8 3.82 4.80 49.63
C ARG A 8 2.78 4.93 48.50
N SER A 9 2.77 6.08 47.83
CA SER A 9 1.99 6.29 46.61
C SER A 9 2.43 5.30 45.54
N ASN A 10 1.49 4.48 45.05
CA ASN A 10 1.69 3.69 43.85
C ASN A 10 1.76 4.64 42.66
N SER A 11 2.92 4.74 42.02
CA SER A 11 3.07 5.43 40.73
C SER A 11 2.22 4.69 39.69
N VAL A 12 1.16 5.37 39.24
CA VAL A 12 0.39 5.00 38.04
C VAL A 12 1.40 4.89 36.88
N PRO A 13 1.30 3.88 35.98
CA PRO A 13 2.19 3.82 34.83
C PRO A 13 2.12 5.15 34.10
N SER A 14 3.28 5.71 33.75
CA SER A 14 3.39 6.99 33.04
C SER A 14 2.41 7.01 31.86
N LEU A 15 1.51 7.99 31.86
CA LEU A 15 0.56 8.22 30.77
C LEU A 15 1.34 8.17 29.45
N GLN A 16 0.95 7.29 28.51
CA GLN A 16 1.54 7.30 27.17
C GLN A 16 1.40 8.72 26.59
N HIS A 17 2.49 9.23 26.00
CA HIS A 17 2.50 10.57 25.41
C HIS A 17 1.32 10.70 24.42
N PRO A 18 0.53 11.79 24.41
CA PRO A 18 -0.69 11.90 23.59
C PRO A 18 -0.45 11.60 22.10
N GLN A 19 0.71 12.00 21.56
CA GLN A 19 1.11 11.67 20.19
C GLN A 19 1.31 10.16 19.95
N ALA A 20 1.87 9.44 20.91
CA ALA A 20 2.10 8.00 20.80
C ALA A 20 0.78 7.22 20.84
N ALA A 21 -0.15 7.63 21.71
CA ALA A 21 -1.50 7.06 21.74
C ALA A 21 -2.26 7.30 20.43
N TYR A 22 -2.12 8.49 19.83
CA TYR A 22 -2.74 8.82 18.55
C TYR A 22 -2.20 7.97 17.38
N VAL A 23 -0.89 7.71 17.37
CA VAL A 23 -0.25 6.82 16.38
C VAL A 23 -0.75 5.37 16.54
N ASP A 24 -0.88 4.89 17.77
CA ASP A 24 -1.39 3.55 18.06
C ASP A 24 -2.86 3.36 17.63
N GLU A 25 -3.70 4.39 17.83
CA GLU A 25 -5.07 4.42 17.34
C GLU A 25 -5.13 4.36 15.80
N GLN A 26 -4.32 5.17 15.12
CA GLN A 26 -4.19 5.18 13.65
C GLN A 26 -3.78 3.79 13.12
N LEU A 27 -2.79 3.15 13.75
CA LEU A 27 -2.34 1.80 13.41
C LEU A 27 -3.43 0.75 13.61
N THR A 28 -4.10 0.77 14.76
CA THR A 28 -5.19 -0.15 15.08
C THR A 28 -6.33 -0.04 14.07
N ARG A 29 -6.67 1.19 13.66
CA ARG A 29 -7.68 1.46 12.64
C ARG A 29 -7.26 0.92 11.27
N LEU A 30 -6.01 1.13 10.87
CA LEU A 30 -5.47 0.65 9.60
C LEU A 30 -5.44 -0.89 9.53
N ARG A 31 -5.08 -1.57 10.63
CA ARG A 31 -5.15 -3.04 10.73
C ARG A 31 -6.57 -3.55 10.66
N SER A 32 -7.48 -2.94 11.41
CA SER A 32 -8.90 -3.34 11.42
C SER A 32 -9.53 -3.19 10.04
N SER A 33 -9.09 -2.20 9.26
CA SER A 33 -9.57 -2.02 7.89
C SER A 33 -9.13 -3.13 6.93
N GLU A 34 -8.01 -3.82 7.20
CA GLU A 34 -7.49 -4.90 6.35
C GLU A 34 -8.44 -6.10 6.25
N ALA A 35 -9.17 -6.41 7.32
CA ALA A 35 -10.13 -7.50 7.36
C ALA A 35 -11.35 -7.28 6.45
N VAL A 36 -11.62 -6.03 6.07
CA VAL A 36 -12.69 -5.66 5.15
C VAL A 36 -12.10 -5.64 3.74
N SER A 37 -12.02 -6.82 3.12
CA SER A 37 -11.50 -6.97 1.76
C SER A 37 -12.48 -6.33 0.76
N SER A 38 -12.32 -5.03 0.51
CA SER A 38 -13.09 -4.31 -0.52
C SER A 38 -12.25 -4.15 -1.78
N SER A 39 -12.78 -4.61 -2.91
CA SER A 39 -12.09 -4.58 -4.20
C SER A 39 -12.21 -3.22 -4.93
N SER A 40 -12.40 -2.12 -4.20
CA SER A 40 -12.64 -0.77 -4.75
C SER A 40 -11.39 0.11 -4.72
N SER A 41 -11.18 0.87 -5.80
CA SER A 41 -10.12 1.90 -5.85
C SER A 41 -10.24 2.93 -4.72
N SER A 42 -11.45 3.37 -4.40
CA SER A 42 -11.73 4.35 -3.35
C SER A 42 -11.31 3.86 -1.96
N PHE A 43 -11.41 2.55 -1.72
CA PHE A 43 -10.97 1.94 -0.47
C PHE A 43 -9.44 1.97 -0.36
N ILE A 44 -8.74 1.61 -1.44
CA ILE A 44 -7.28 1.67 -1.50
C ILE A 44 -6.79 3.11 -1.35
N TYR A 45 -7.43 4.07 -2.04
CA TYR A 45 -7.14 5.49 -1.91
C TYR A 45 -7.30 5.98 -0.47
N LYS A 46 -8.42 5.64 0.19
CA LYS A 46 -8.64 5.98 1.60
C LYS A 46 -7.57 5.39 2.51
N ARG A 47 -7.12 4.15 2.26
CA ARG A 47 -6.03 3.55 3.03
C ARG A 47 -4.70 4.26 2.78
N LEU A 48 -4.39 4.68 1.55
CA LEU A 48 -3.21 5.50 1.24
C LEU A 48 -3.22 6.83 2.00
N SER A 49 -4.38 7.51 2.03
CA SER A 49 -4.57 8.75 2.79
C SER A 49 -4.40 8.54 4.30
N ASN A 50 -5.00 7.49 4.87
CA ASN A 50 -4.80 7.16 6.29
C ASN A 50 -3.32 6.83 6.60
N LEU A 51 -2.62 6.19 5.65
CA LEU A 51 -1.20 5.88 5.82
C LEU A 51 -0.33 7.14 5.76
N GLN A 52 -0.67 8.09 4.88
CA GLN A 52 -0.04 9.41 4.85
C GLN A 52 -0.19 10.10 6.21
N ASP A 53 -1.40 10.14 6.79
CA ASP A 53 -1.66 10.72 8.10
C ASP A 53 -0.83 10.05 9.21
N LEU A 54 -0.67 8.73 9.13
CA LEU A 54 0.17 7.96 10.05
C LEU A 54 1.64 8.39 9.95
N TYR A 55 2.20 8.51 8.74
CA TYR A 55 3.59 8.96 8.58
C TYR A 55 3.79 10.42 8.99
N ASP A 56 2.83 11.31 8.73
CA ASP A 56 2.87 12.68 9.24
C ASP A 56 2.84 12.71 10.78
N SER A 57 2.15 11.74 11.41
CA SER A 57 2.09 11.59 12.87
C SER A 57 3.35 10.98 13.46
N LEU A 58 3.96 10.01 12.78
CA LEU A 58 5.25 9.44 13.13
C LEU A 58 6.37 10.48 13.00
N ASP A 59 6.32 11.29 11.96
CA ASP A 59 7.25 12.40 11.76
C ASP A 59 7.21 13.39 12.94
N LYS A 60 6.00 13.78 13.39
CA LYS A 60 5.84 14.59 14.62
C LYS A 60 6.38 13.86 15.85
N MET A 61 6.10 12.57 15.98
CA MET A 61 6.58 11.75 17.10
C MET A 61 8.11 11.73 17.14
N ILE A 62 8.76 11.52 15.99
CA ILE A 62 10.21 11.53 15.84
C ILE A 62 10.79 12.87 16.30
N ARG A 63 10.23 13.98 15.80
CA ARG A 63 10.68 15.33 16.19
C ARG A 63 10.54 15.58 17.69
N LEU A 64 9.55 14.97 18.35
CA LEU A 64 9.34 15.08 19.79
C LEU A 64 10.27 14.15 20.59
N SER A 65 10.60 12.96 20.06
CA SER A 65 11.58 12.06 20.69
C SER A 65 13.00 12.64 20.68
N ILE A 66 13.37 13.42 19.65
CA ILE A 66 14.63 14.22 19.66
C ILE A 66 14.74 15.04 20.95
N THR A 67 13.62 15.53 21.49
CA THR A 67 13.58 16.37 22.69
C THR A 67 13.59 15.58 24.00
N ASN A 68 13.17 14.29 24.01
CA ASN A 68 12.82 13.58 25.25
C ASN A 68 13.47 12.18 25.44
N GLN A 69 13.93 11.50 24.38
CA GLN A 69 14.55 10.19 24.48
C GLN A 69 15.39 9.90 23.22
N ALA A 70 16.71 9.73 23.38
CA ALA A 70 17.60 9.52 22.24
C ALA A 70 17.43 8.10 21.66
N LEU A 71 16.98 8.01 20.41
CA LEU A 71 17.11 6.79 19.61
C LEU A 71 18.60 6.48 19.42
N SER A 72 18.97 5.20 19.46
CA SER A 72 20.35 4.82 19.15
C SER A 72 20.62 4.90 17.64
N GLN A 73 21.89 5.09 17.26
CA GLN A 73 22.34 5.15 15.87
C GLN A 73 21.81 3.97 15.03
N ASP A 74 21.94 2.74 15.53
CA ASP A 74 21.47 1.51 14.86
C ASP A 74 19.95 1.52 14.61
N GLN A 75 19.17 2.15 15.50
CA GLN A 75 17.73 2.28 15.32
C GLN A 75 17.39 3.29 14.23
N ILE A 76 18.08 4.43 14.20
CA ILE A 76 17.88 5.45 13.18
C ILE A 76 18.23 4.89 11.80
N GLU A 77 19.34 4.17 11.68
CA GLU A 77 19.75 3.50 10.43
C GLU A 77 18.68 2.51 9.94
N LYS A 78 18.12 1.67 10.84
CA LYS A 78 17.02 0.76 10.49
C LYS A 78 15.77 1.49 10.00
N LEU A 79 15.38 2.57 10.66
CA LEU A 79 14.23 3.39 10.25
C LEU A 79 14.47 4.08 8.90
N ILE A 80 15.71 4.51 8.64
CA ILE A 80 16.13 5.05 7.35
C ILE A 80 16.03 3.96 6.28
N ASP A 81 16.52 2.75 6.51
CA ASP A 81 16.42 1.64 5.56
C ASP A 81 14.96 1.27 5.27
N GLY A 82 14.13 1.19 6.30
CA GLY A 82 12.68 0.98 6.17
C GLY A 82 12.00 2.06 5.34
N SER A 83 12.31 3.33 5.59
CA SER A 83 11.76 4.46 4.82
C SER A 83 12.17 4.43 3.35
N LEU A 84 13.41 4.01 3.04
CA LEU A 84 13.91 3.89 1.68
C LEU A 84 13.14 2.80 0.91
N MET A 85 12.94 1.65 1.54
CA MET A 85 12.14 0.57 0.96
C MET A 85 10.73 1.03 0.58
N ILE A 86 10.06 1.79 1.46
CA ILE A 86 8.70 2.28 1.18
C ILE A 86 8.72 3.26 0.00
N LEU A 87 9.73 4.12 -0.09
CA LEU A 87 9.90 5.02 -1.24
C LEU A 87 10.14 4.23 -2.55
N ASP A 88 10.90 3.14 -2.51
CA ASP A 88 11.08 2.26 -3.66
C ASP A 88 9.75 1.61 -4.09
N LEU A 89 8.91 1.21 -3.14
CA LEU A 89 7.56 0.71 -3.41
C LEU A 89 6.68 1.78 -4.07
N CYS A 90 6.71 3.02 -3.56
CA CYS A 90 6.03 4.16 -4.17
C CYS A 90 6.47 4.37 -5.61
N ASN A 91 7.78 4.39 -5.87
CA ASN A 91 8.34 4.60 -7.20
C ASN A 91 7.89 3.51 -8.18
N VAL A 92 7.99 2.23 -7.80
CA VAL A 92 7.53 1.11 -8.63
C VAL A 92 6.03 1.20 -8.91
N ALA A 93 5.22 1.59 -7.93
CA ALA A 93 3.78 1.75 -8.12
C ALA A 93 3.46 2.91 -9.08
N LYS A 94 4.11 4.07 -8.91
CA LYS A 94 3.94 5.24 -9.79
C LYS A 94 4.36 4.93 -11.22
N ASP A 95 5.54 4.37 -11.43
CA ASP A 95 6.04 4.02 -12.77
C ASP A 95 5.07 3.08 -13.49
N ALA A 96 4.51 2.12 -12.78
CA ALA A 96 3.54 1.19 -13.33
C ALA A 96 2.21 1.85 -13.67
N LEU A 97 1.68 2.69 -12.77
CA LEU A 97 0.46 3.46 -13.01
C LEU A 97 0.61 4.38 -14.23
N SER A 98 1.72 5.09 -14.33
CA SER A 98 2.01 5.99 -15.44
C SER A 98 2.13 5.24 -16.77
N GLN A 99 2.81 4.10 -16.82
CA GLN A 99 2.88 3.27 -18.03
C GLN A 99 1.50 2.71 -18.43
N MET A 100 0.69 2.29 -17.46
CA MET A 100 -0.67 1.83 -17.73
C MET A 100 -1.54 2.97 -18.27
N LYS A 101 -1.44 4.16 -17.68
CA LYS A 101 -2.15 5.36 -18.11
C LYS A 101 -1.80 5.79 -19.52
N GLU A 102 -0.52 5.74 -19.89
CA GLU A 102 -0.05 5.98 -21.25
C GLU A 102 -0.69 4.99 -22.23
N GLY A 103 -0.69 3.69 -21.90
CA GLY A 103 -1.37 2.68 -22.71
C GLY A 103 -2.88 2.92 -22.86
N LEU A 104 -3.56 3.40 -21.80
CA LEU A 104 -4.97 3.77 -21.90
C LEU A 104 -5.18 4.98 -22.82
N LYS A 105 -4.30 5.99 -22.77
CA LYS A 105 -4.36 7.15 -23.68
C LYS A 105 -4.13 6.75 -25.14
N ASP A 106 -3.23 5.81 -25.40
CA ASP A 106 -3.01 5.26 -26.74
C ASP A 106 -4.28 4.53 -27.23
N ILE A 107 -4.89 3.71 -26.38
CA ILE A 107 -6.17 3.05 -26.66
C ILE A 107 -7.28 4.08 -26.97
N GLN A 108 -7.44 5.11 -26.13
CA GLN A 108 -8.41 6.18 -26.36
C GLN A 108 -8.16 6.92 -27.67
N SER A 109 -6.90 7.19 -28.01
CA SER A 109 -6.50 7.83 -29.26
C SER A 109 -6.95 7.00 -30.47
N ILE A 110 -6.74 5.67 -30.45
CA ILE A 110 -7.18 4.75 -31.50
C ILE A 110 -8.70 4.73 -31.61
N LEU A 111 -9.42 4.64 -30.49
CA LEU A 111 -10.89 4.66 -30.46
C LEU A 111 -11.46 5.96 -31.05
N ARG A 112 -10.90 7.11 -30.67
CA ARG A 112 -11.34 8.43 -31.14
C ARG A 112 -11.08 8.63 -32.63
N ARG A 113 -9.89 8.22 -33.11
CA ARG A 113 -9.49 8.38 -34.51
C ARG A 113 -10.04 7.29 -35.41
N LYS A 114 -10.55 6.19 -34.84
CA LYS A 114 -10.93 4.95 -35.55
C LYS A 114 -9.80 4.43 -36.45
N ARG A 115 -8.54 4.61 -36.00
CA ARG A 115 -7.33 4.27 -36.75
C ARG A 115 -6.23 3.77 -35.81
N GLY A 116 -5.59 2.67 -36.18
CA GLY A 116 -4.52 2.03 -35.42
C GLY A 116 -4.86 0.58 -35.07
N ASP A 117 -3.87 -0.15 -34.58
CA ASP A 117 -4.05 -1.53 -34.11
C ASP A 117 -4.47 -1.54 -32.63
N LEU A 118 -5.78 -1.50 -32.40
CA LEU A 118 -6.34 -1.56 -31.06
C LEU A 118 -5.95 -2.86 -30.33
N SER A 119 -5.85 -3.98 -31.05
CA SER A 119 -5.51 -5.27 -30.46
C SER A 119 -4.08 -5.29 -29.93
N ALA A 120 -3.13 -4.74 -30.70
CA ALA A 120 -1.74 -4.62 -30.27
C ALA A 120 -1.59 -3.72 -29.04
N GLU A 121 -2.26 -2.56 -29.02
CA GLU A 121 -2.15 -1.62 -27.89
C GLU A 121 -2.77 -2.19 -26.60
N VAL A 122 -3.93 -2.85 -26.72
CA VAL A 122 -4.55 -3.58 -25.60
C VAL A 122 -3.62 -4.68 -25.07
N LYS A 123 -2.96 -5.45 -25.94
CA LYS A 123 -1.98 -6.47 -25.53
C LYS A 123 -0.77 -5.87 -24.81
N LYS A 124 -0.28 -4.71 -25.27
CA LYS A 124 0.81 -3.95 -24.63
C LYS A 124 0.40 -3.51 -23.23
N TYR A 125 -0.76 -2.85 -23.09
CA TYR A 125 -1.34 -2.48 -21.79
C TYR A 125 -1.45 -3.68 -20.83
N LEU A 126 -2.05 -4.79 -21.28
CA LEU A 126 -2.21 -5.99 -20.46
C LEU A 126 -0.87 -6.61 -20.03
N THR A 127 0.16 -6.50 -20.86
CA THR A 127 1.51 -7.01 -20.55
C THR A 127 2.18 -6.15 -19.48
N THR A 128 2.11 -4.83 -19.61
CA THR A 128 2.57 -3.87 -18.59
C THR A 128 1.90 -4.12 -17.25
N ARG A 129 0.57 -4.24 -17.24
CA ARG A 129 -0.20 -4.53 -16.03
C ARG A 129 0.24 -5.84 -15.35
N LYS A 130 0.49 -6.90 -16.13
CA LYS A 130 0.89 -8.23 -15.60
C LYS A 130 2.34 -8.26 -15.07
N SER A 131 3.23 -7.42 -15.57
CA SER A 131 4.63 -7.41 -15.13
C SER A 131 4.79 -6.81 -13.72
N LEU A 132 3.83 -5.97 -13.30
CA LEU A 132 3.79 -5.26 -12.02
C LEU A 132 4.07 -6.15 -10.80
N LYS A 133 3.40 -7.29 -10.71
CA LYS A 133 3.55 -8.22 -9.58
C LYS A 133 5.00 -8.71 -9.43
N LYS A 134 5.71 -8.86 -10.56
CA LYS A 134 7.14 -9.26 -10.55
C LYS A 134 8.01 -8.13 -10.04
N SER A 135 7.76 -6.89 -10.47
CA SER A 135 8.49 -5.70 -10.01
C SER A 135 8.34 -5.51 -8.50
N PHE A 136 7.11 -5.63 -7.98
CA PHE A 136 6.85 -5.59 -6.55
C PHE A 136 7.61 -6.68 -5.77
N GLN A 137 7.51 -7.93 -6.22
CA GLN A 137 8.23 -9.04 -5.59
C GLN A 137 9.75 -8.85 -5.63
N LYS A 138 10.29 -8.16 -6.64
CA LYS A 138 11.71 -7.84 -6.74
C LYS A 138 12.12 -6.85 -5.64
N VAL A 139 11.33 -5.79 -5.42
CA VAL A 139 11.58 -4.83 -4.32
C VAL A 139 11.57 -5.54 -2.96
N LEU A 140 10.54 -6.35 -2.68
CA LEU A 140 10.46 -7.11 -1.42
C LEU A 140 11.63 -8.09 -1.22
N LYS A 141 12.12 -8.73 -2.28
CA LYS A 141 13.24 -9.68 -2.19
C LYS A 141 14.57 -8.97 -1.91
N ASN A 142 14.80 -7.82 -2.53
CA ASN A 142 16.02 -7.03 -2.31
C ASN A 142 16.15 -6.60 -0.85
N LEU A 143 15.03 -6.40 -0.15
CA LEU A 143 15.01 -6.07 1.27
C LEU A 143 15.36 -7.24 2.19
N LYS A 144 14.80 -8.43 1.94
CA LYS A 144 14.97 -9.59 2.84
C LYS A 144 16.43 -10.04 2.98
N VAL A 145 17.30 -9.64 2.06
CA VAL A 145 18.74 -9.93 2.11
C VAL A 145 19.45 -9.08 3.20
N GLY A 146 18.83 -8.00 3.71
CA GLY A 146 19.43 -7.09 4.68
C GLY A 146 18.96 -7.19 6.15
N GLN A 147 17.83 -7.84 6.45
CA GLN A 147 17.16 -7.71 7.77
C GLN A 147 17.25 -8.96 8.68
N ASN A 148 18.44 -9.54 8.86
CA ASN A 148 18.63 -10.69 9.78
C ASN A 148 18.90 -10.31 11.24
N LYS A 149 18.34 -9.21 11.75
CA LYS A 149 18.51 -8.83 13.17
C LYS A 149 17.14 -8.51 13.81
N GLU A 150 16.76 -9.35 14.75
CA GLU A 150 15.52 -9.27 15.52
C GLU A 150 15.45 -7.93 16.28
N ILE A 151 14.38 -7.16 16.08
CA ILE A 151 14.15 -5.90 16.79
C ILE A 151 13.55 -6.25 18.14
N THR A 152 14.40 -6.36 19.17
CA THR A 152 13.99 -6.68 20.55
C THR A 152 13.58 -5.44 21.36
N ASP A 153 13.72 -4.22 20.79
CA ASP A 153 13.43 -2.99 21.53
C ASP A 153 11.95 -2.58 21.40
N ARG A 154 11.31 -2.43 22.55
CA ARG A 154 9.93 -1.94 22.71
C ARG A 154 9.72 -0.54 22.14
N SER A 155 10.78 0.29 22.07
CA SER A 155 10.73 1.64 21.50
C SER A 155 10.47 1.66 19.98
N LEU A 156 10.84 0.58 19.27
CA LEU A 156 10.73 0.48 17.81
C LEU A 156 9.49 -0.27 17.32
N VAL A 157 8.72 -0.88 18.22
CA VAL A 157 7.58 -1.75 17.86
C VAL A 157 6.61 -1.03 16.93
N VAL A 158 6.23 0.20 17.27
CA VAL A 158 5.30 1.05 16.49
C VAL A 158 5.80 1.30 15.05
N PHE A 159 7.10 1.46 14.85
CA PHE A 159 7.68 1.70 13.54
C PHE A 159 7.68 0.44 12.68
N GLY A 160 8.14 -0.70 13.23
CA GLY A 160 8.09 -1.98 12.53
C GLY A 160 6.66 -2.37 12.16
N GLU A 161 5.74 -2.15 13.08
CA GLU A 161 4.31 -2.30 12.88
C GLU A 161 3.75 -1.42 11.76
N THR A 162 4.22 -0.19 11.64
CA THR A 162 3.84 0.74 10.56
C THR A 162 4.37 0.27 9.22
N GLU A 163 5.63 -0.21 9.18
CA GLU A 163 6.21 -0.79 7.98
C GLU A 163 5.39 -2.00 7.50
N ASP A 164 4.96 -2.87 8.40
CA ASP A 164 4.20 -4.07 8.04
C ASP A 164 2.81 -3.73 7.50
N VAL A 165 2.11 -2.77 8.11
CA VAL A 165 0.84 -2.24 7.58
C VAL A 165 1.05 -1.60 6.20
N THR A 166 2.16 -0.89 6.00
CA THR A 166 2.52 -0.28 4.72
C THR A 166 2.76 -1.35 3.65
N LYS A 167 3.55 -2.38 3.97
CA LYS A 167 3.81 -3.52 3.07
C LYS A 167 2.50 -4.21 2.68
N ALA A 168 1.63 -4.51 3.64
CA ALA A 168 0.34 -5.15 3.40
C ALA A 168 -0.59 -4.30 2.51
N LEU A 169 -0.58 -2.96 2.69
CA LEU A 169 -1.30 -2.05 1.81
C LEU A 169 -0.74 -2.10 0.38
N PHE A 170 0.57 -2.01 0.20
CA PHE A 170 1.18 -2.13 -1.12
C PHE A 170 0.90 -3.50 -1.76
N GLU A 171 0.96 -4.60 -1.00
CA GLU A 171 0.54 -5.93 -1.48
C GLU A 171 -0.89 -5.92 -2.01
N SER A 172 -1.80 -5.26 -1.30
CA SER A 172 -3.20 -5.09 -1.69
C SER A 172 -3.33 -4.25 -2.96
N LEU A 173 -2.63 -3.10 -3.03
CA LEU A 173 -2.60 -2.21 -4.21
C LEU A 173 -2.07 -2.94 -5.45
N PHE A 174 -0.93 -3.62 -5.35
CA PHE A 174 -0.36 -4.36 -6.47
C PHE A 174 -1.24 -5.55 -6.89
N SER A 175 -1.89 -6.21 -5.95
CA SER A 175 -2.85 -7.30 -6.25
C SER A 175 -4.10 -6.76 -6.95
N PHE A 176 -4.60 -5.62 -6.50
CA PHE A 176 -5.72 -4.90 -7.13
C PHE A 176 -5.37 -4.51 -8.57
N MET A 177 -4.21 -3.87 -8.79
CA MET A 177 -3.76 -3.45 -10.11
C MET A 177 -3.45 -4.63 -11.04
N SER A 178 -2.76 -5.68 -10.57
CA SER A 178 -2.39 -6.82 -11.42
C SER A 178 -3.57 -7.77 -11.72
N GLY A 179 -4.67 -7.61 -11.00
CA GLY A 179 -5.78 -8.56 -10.97
C GLY A 179 -5.43 -9.76 -10.11
N THR A 180 -6.37 -10.22 -9.29
CA THR A 180 -6.26 -11.55 -8.71
C THR A 180 -6.20 -12.53 -9.87
N LYS A 181 -5.34 -13.56 -9.77
CA LYS A 181 -5.39 -14.64 -10.75
C LYS A 181 -6.83 -15.14 -10.72
N ALA A 182 -7.59 -14.91 -11.79
CA ALA A 182 -8.67 -15.81 -12.14
C ALA A 182 -8.06 -17.20 -11.96
N CYS A 183 -8.67 -17.98 -11.06
CA CYS A 183 -8.26 -19.34 -10.74
C CYS A 183 -7.67 -19.97 -12.00
N GLY A 184 -6.38 -20.31 -11.92
CA GLY A 184 -5.59 -20.68 -13.08
C GLY A 184 -6.28 -21.75 -13.92
N LYS A 185 -5.73 -22.00 -15.11
CA LYS A 185 -6.17 -22.95 -16.16
C LYS A 185 -6.56 -24.39 -15.72
N TRP A 186 -6.64 -24.68 -14.42
CA TRP A 186 -7.17 -25.87 -13.78
C TRP A 186 -8.64 -25.75 -13.34
N SER A 187 -9.26 -24.55 -13.35
CA SER A 187 -10.68 -24.41 -13.00
C SER A 187 -11.66 -25.04 -14.00
N LEU A 188 -11.18 -25.39 -15.20
CA LEU A 188 -11.98 -26.08 -16.22
C LEU A 188 -12.17 -27.58 -15.94
N VAL A 189 -11.34 -28.20 -15.09
CA VAL A 189 -11.45 -29.64 -14.78
C VAL A 189 -12.20 -29.89 -13.46
N SER A 190 -12.38 -28.86 -12.61
CA SER A 190 -13.14 -28.98 -11.35
C SER A 190 -14.66 -28.85 -11.52
N LYS A 191 -15.14 -28.46 -12.71
CA LYS A 191 -16.55 -28.12 -12.94
C LYS A 191 -17.52 -29.30 -13.03
N LEU A 192 -17.06 -30.53 -12.79
CA LEU A 192 -17.91 -31.72 -12.87
C LEU A 192 -18.34 -32.29 -11.50
N MET A 193 -17.78 -31.83 -10.37
CA MET A 193 -18.02 -32.49 -9.07
C MET A 193 -18.50 -31.58 -7.93
N SER A 194 -18.91 -30.34 -8.18
CA SER A 194 -19.53 -29.49 -7.14
C SER A 194 -20.83 -28.85 -7.63
N GLN A 195 -21.94 -29.56 -7.42
CA GLN A 195 -23.31 -29.04 -7.59
C GLN A 195 -23.75 -28.03 -6.52
N ASN A 196 -22.83 -27.48 -5.71
CA ASN A 196 -23.09 -26.37 -4.81
C ASN A 196 -22.14 -25.22 -5.14
N LYS A 197 -22.38 -24.59 -6.29
CA LYS A 197 -21.59 -23.46 -6.78
C LYS A 197 -22.04 -22.18 -6.06
N ALA A 198 -21.47 -21.94 -4.87
CA ALA A 198 -21.17 -20.58 -4.48
C ALA A 198 -20.19 -20.06 -5.53
N THR A 199 -20.69 -19.25 -6.46
CA THR A 199 -19.88 -18.50 -7.42
C THR A 199 -18.89 -17.70 -6.60
N CYS A 200 -17.63 -18.13 -6.57
CA CYS A 200 -16.53 -17.23 -6.22
C CYS A 200 -16.42 -16.25 -7.39
N GLU A 201 -17.36 -15.31 -7.46
CA GLU A 201 -17.19 -14.06 -8.16
C GLU A 201 -15.99 -13.41 -7.47
N ALA A 202 -14.81 -13.55 -8.07
CA ALA A 202 -13.74 -12.62 -7.77
C ALA A 202 -14.33 -11.24 -8.05
N GLU A 203 -14.65 -10.51 -6.99
CA GLU A 203 -15.32 -9.22 -7.03
C GLU A 203 -14.57 -8.33 -8.05
N ALA A 204 -15.26 -8.00 -9.15
CA ALA A 204 -14.60 -7.41 -10.30
C ALA A 204 -14.26 -5.95 -10.02
N ASN A 205 -12.98 -5.67 -9.77
CA ASN A 205 -12.48 -4.31 -9.65
C ASN A 205 -12.40 -3.57 -11.01
N GLU A 206 -12.21 -2.26 -10.98
CA GLU A 206 -12.16 -1.36 -12.15
C GLU A 206 -11.22 -1.89 -13.24
N PHE A 207 -10.04 -2.36 -12.84
CA PHE A 207 -9.06 -2.92 -13.74
C PHE A 207 -9.55 -4.22 -14.40
N THR A 208 -10.07 -5.19 -13.63
CA THR A 208 -10.57 -6.48 -14.16
C THR A 208 -11.83 -6.32 -15.01
N ARG A 209 -12.67 -5.32 -14.70
CA ARG A 209 -13.84 -4.96 -15.51
C ARG A 209 -13.43 -4.52 -16.91
N VAL A 210 -12.48 -3.58 -17.03
CA VAL A 210 -12.01 -3.12 -18.35
C VAL A 210 -11.28 -4.23 -19.10
N ASP A 211 -10.49 -5.06 -18.42
CA ASP A 211 -9.86 -6.24 -19.03
C ASP A 211 -10.88 -7.22 -19.64
N SER A 212 -12.01 -7.42 -18.96
CA SER A 212 -13.06 -8.30 -19.48
C SER A 212 -13.70 -7.72 -20.75
N VAL A 213 -13.81 -6.40 -20.86
CA VAL A 213 -14.27 -5.71 -22.07
C VAL A 213 -13.23 -5.86 -23.18
N PHE A 214 -11.95 -5.66 -22.87
CA PHE A 214 -10.84 -5.88 -23.82
C PHE A 214 -10.80 -7.30 -24.40
N GLN A 215 -11.23 -8.31 -23.64
CA GLN A 215 -11.15 -9.72 -24.03
C GLN A 215 -12.43 -10.27 -24.68
N SER A 216 -13.60 -9.64 -24.49
CA SER A 216 -14.90 -10.26 -24.80
C SER A 216 -15.46 -9.96 -26.19
N GLU A 217 -14.67 -9.42 -27.12
CA GLU A 217 -15.12 -8.94 -28.47
C GLU A 217 -16.31 -7.95 -28.44
N LYS A 218 -16.80 -7.57 -27.25
CA LYS A 218 -17.75 -6.49 -27.04
C LYS A 218 -17.10 -5.17 -27.45
N SER A 219 -17.91 -4.25 -27.99
CA SER A 219 -17.42 -2.93 -28.37
C SER A 219 -16.82 -2.22 -27.16
N LEU A 220 -15.50 -2.05 -27.14
CA LEU A 220 -14.80 -1.24 -26.16
C LEU A 220 -15.34 0.19 -26.20
N LYS A 221 -15.87 0.66 -25.07
CA LYS A 221 -16.42 2.01 -24.96
C LYS A 221 -15.38 2.98 -24.45
N MET A 222 -15.46 4.23 -24.90
CA MET A 222 -14.56 5.29 -24.44
C MET A 222 -14.70 5.51 -22.93
N GLU A 223 -15.93 5.41 -22.44
CA GLU A 223 -16.30 5.61 -21.04
C GLU A 223 -15.61 4.58 -20.12
N ASP A 224 -15.48 3.32 -20.56
CA ASP A 224 -14.80 2.28 -19.78
C ASP A 224 -13.32 2.60 -19.58
N VAL A 225 -12.66 3.11 -20.64
CA VAL A 225 -11.24 3.48 -20.60
C VAL A 225 -11.03 4.73 -19.74
N GLN A 226 -11.94 5.70 -19.82
CA GLN A 226 -11.89 6.93 -19.01
C GLN A 226 -12.10 6.65 -17.52
N MET A 227 -13.05 5.79 -17.15
CA MET A 227 -13.25 5.41 -15.74
C MET A 227 -11.98 4.80 -15.14
N LEU A 228 -11.29 3.93 -15.88
CA LEU A 228 -10.05 3.34 -15.41
C LEU A 228 -8.89 4.35 -15.36
N GLU A 229 -8.82 5.28 -16.32
CA GLU A 229 -7.84 6.37 -16.27
C GLU A 229 -8.03 7.25 -15.03
N SER A 230 -9.28 7.60 -14.67
CA SER A 230 -9.59 8.33 -13.44
C SER A 230 -9.20 7.54 -12.19
N CYS A 231 -9.51 6.24 -12.14
CA CYS A 231 -9.05 5.37 -11.07
C CYS A 231 -7.52 5.34 -10.94
N ILE A 232 -6.79 5.30 -12.05
CA ILE A 232 -5.32 5.35 -12.05
C ILE A 232 -4.83 6.69 -11.51
N GLN A 233 -5.45 7.80 -11.93
CA GLN A 233 -5.10 9.15 -11.46
C GLN A 233 -5.26 9.26 -9.94
N ASP A 234 -6.38 8.82 -9.37
CA ASP A 234 -6.61 8.86 -7.92
C ASP A 234 -5.52 8.08 -7.16
N LEU A 235 -5.13 6.91 -7.66
CA LEU A 235 -4.06 6.11 -7.07
C LEU A 235 -2.69 6.80 -7.19
N GLU A 236 -2.37 7.40 -8.33
CA GLU A 236 -1.13 8.17 -8.53
C GLU A 236 -1.04 9.32 -7.52
N ASP A 237 -2.14 10.06 -7.32
CA ASP A 237 -2.20 11.18 -6.39
C ASP A 237 -2.06 10.72 -4.93
N GLY A 238 -2.69 9.60 -4.56
CA GLY A 238 -2.56 8.99 -3.24
C GLY A 238 -1.12 8.56 -2.94
N ILE A 239 -0.46 7.90 -3.90
CA ILE A 239 0.93 7.44 -3.75
C ILE A 239 1.89 8.63 -3.73
N GLU A 240 1.66 9.65 -4.54
CA GLU A 240 2.46 10.88 -4.53
C GLU A 240 2.38 11.58 -3.17
N SER A 241 1.18 11.66 -2.60
CA SER A 241 0.94 12.28 -1.29
C SER A 241 1.64 11.51 -0.17
N LEU A 242 1.52 10.18 -0.17
CA LEU A 242 2.27 9.31 0.73
C LEU A 242 3.79 9.48 0.56
N SER A 243 4.29 9.52 -0.67
CA SER A 243 5.73 9.68 -0.96
C SER A 243 6.27 10.98 -0.38
N LYS A 244 5.52 12.08 -0.48
CA LYS A 244 5.90 13.37 0.13
C LYS A 244 6.01 13.28 1.64
N SER A 245 5.05 12.64 2.31
CA SER A 245 5.10 12.42 3.77
C SER A 245 6.28 11.52 4.17
N MET A 246 6.56 10.47 3.39
CA MET A 246 7.72 9.61 3.60
C MET A 246 9.06 10.34 3.46
N ILE A 247 9.19 11.23 2.47
CA ILE A 247 10.39 12.05 2.30
C ILE A 247 10.58 12.96 3.53
N LYS A 248 9.51 13.61 4.01
CA LYS A 248 9.57 14.45 5.23
C LYS A 248 10.00 13.63 6.45
N TYR A 249 9.38 12.48 6.66
CA TYR A 249 9.71 11.53 7.73
C TYR A 249 11.20 11.12 7.67
N ARG A 250 11.70 10.76 6.49
CA ARG A 250 13.11 10.41 6.27
C ARG A 250 14.05 11.57 6.55
N VAL A 251 13.72 12.79 6.12
CA VAL A 251 14.51 13.99 6.43
C VAL A 251 14.57 14.21 7.94
N SER A 252 13.46 14.00 8.65
CA SER A 252 13.44 14.10 10.11
C SER A 252 14.35 13.09 10.79
N LEU A 253 14.40 11.84 10.30
CA LEU A 253 15.35 10.82 10.78
C LEU A 253 16.81 11.21 10.51
N LEU A 254 17.10 11.68 9.30
CA LEU A 254 18.44 12.11 8.91
C LEU A 254 18.95 13.29 9.72
N ASN A 255 18.05 14.16 10.21
CA ASN A 255 18.41 15.29 11.08
C ASN A 255 18.71 14.88 12.53
N ILE A 256 18.51 13.62 12.90
CA ILE A 256 18.86 13.08 14.24
C ILE A 256 20.29 12.53 14.25
N LEU A 257 20.78 12.12 13.07
CA LEU A 257 22.16 11.68 12.85
C LEU A 257 23.14 12.86 12.92
#